data_AF-A0A915A9Z8-F1
#
_entry.id   AF-A0A915A9Z8-F1
#
_cell.length_a   1.000
_cell.length_b   1.000
_cell.length_c   1.000
_cell.angle_alpha   90.00
_cell.angle_beta   90.00
_cell.angle_gamma   90.00
#
_symmetry.space_group_name_H-M   'P 1'
#
loop_
_entity.id
_entity.type
_entity.pdbx_description
1 polymer ?
#
loop_
_entity_poly.entity_id
_entity_poly.type
_entity_poly.pdbx_seq_one_letter_code
_entity_poly.pdbx_strand_id
1 'polypeptide(L)'
;MTVFTITTIILMIQVQIYESLSPDEICELCQHTQKTVYGHFGGRVPSKRVLHKQLKHECRRLPKYKRRCLMIVEPNIGIIFAEMANSSFKSSKLCEQLKECGKNQSPIVTTLGADDFNRTFEESEMDRGVQSIDLITPLLQT
;
A
#
# COMPACT_ATOMS: atom_id res chain seq x y z
N MET A 1 -20.18 24.73 -30.21
CA MET A 1 -20.37 24.26 -28.81
C MET A 1 -20.26 22.74 -28.68
N THR A 2 -20.83 21.97 -29.59
CA THR A 2 -20.78 20.48 -29.60
C THR A 2 -19.36 19.89 -29.73
N VAL A 3 -18.48 20.51 -30.52
CA VAL A 3 -17.09 20.04 -30.69
C VAL A 3 -16.30 20.16 -29.39
N PHE A 4 -16.47 21.27 -28.65
CA PHE A 4 -15.78 21.51 -27.40
C PHE A 4 -16.21 20.52 -26.30
N THR A 5 -17.50 20.19 -26.24
CA THR A 5 -18.03 19.17 -25.32
C THR A 5 -17.58 17.76 -25.69
N ILE A 6 -17.46 17.45 -26.99
CA ILE A 6 -16.95 16.15 -27.44
C ILE A 6 -15.47 16.02 -27.08
N THR A 7 -14.66 17.05 -27.31
CA THR A 7 -13.24 17.03 -26.96
C THR A 7 -13.00 16.91 -25.46
N THR A 8 -13.80 17.57 -24.60
CA THR A 8 -13.65 17.45 -23.14
C THR A 8 -14.11 16.09 -22.63
N ILE A 9 -15.17 15.50 -23.21
CA ILE A 9 -15.60 14.12 -22.88
C ILE A 9 -14.52 13.11 -23.30
N ILE A 10 -13.95 13.25 -24.49
CA ILE A 10 -12.87 12.37 -24.96
C ILE A 10 -11.63 12.51 -24.07
N LEU A 11 -11.27 13.74 -23.67
CA LEU A 11 -10.14 13.98 -22.76
C LEU A 11 -10.37 13.34 -21.38
N MET A 12 -11.58 13.47 -20.82
CA MET A 12 -11.96 12.85 -19.55
C MET A 12 -11.94 11.31 -19.63
N ILE A 13 -12.34 10.72 -20.74
CA ILE A 13 -12.28 9.26 -20.96
C ILE A 13 -10.83 8.78 -21.10
N GLN A 14 -9.99 9.50 -21.85
CA GLN A 14 -8.56 9.16 -22.03
C GLN A 14 -7.80 9.17 -20.69
N VAL A 15 -8.08 10.14 -19.82
CA VAL A 15 -7.46 10.21 -18.47
C VAL A 15 -7.84 9.01 -17.59
N GLN A 16 -9.06 8.47 -17.72
CA GLN A 16 -9.50 7.31 -16.93
C GLN A 16 -8.87 5.98 -17.39
N ILE A 17 -8.45 5.89 -18.66
CA ILE A 17 -7.96 4.64 -19.26
C ILE A 17 -6.45 4.42 -19.01
N TYR A 18 -5.68 5.49 -18.78
CA TYR A 18 -4.21 5.40 -18.63
C TYR A 18 -3.71 4.80 -17.30
N GLU A 19 -4.61 4.46 -16.36
CA GLU A 19 -4.23 3.94 -15.03
C GLU A 19 -4.63 2.47 -14.82
N SER A 20 -4.76 1.68 -15.88
CA SER A 20 -4.99 0.24 -15.73
C SER A 20 -3.70 -0.46 -15.25
N LEU A 21 -3.63 -0.83 -13.98
CA LEU A 21 -2.55 -1.67 -13.47
C LEU A 21 -2.55 -3.02 -14.22
N SER A 22 -1.35 -3.48 -14.57
CA SER A 22 -1.15 -4.84 -15.06
C SER A 22 -1.44 -5.88 -13.96
N PRO A 23 -1.77 -7.13 -14.34
CA PRO A 23 -1.99 -8.21 -13.36
C PRO A 23 -0.78 -8.45 -12.44
N ASP A 24 0.44 -8.20 -12.92
CA ASP A 24 1.66 -8.39 -12.14
C ASP A 24 1.83 -7.28 -11.11
N GLU A 25 1.62 -6.02 -11.49
CA GLU A 25 1.63 -4.88 -10.55
C GLU A 25 0.56 -5.02 -9.45
N ILE A 26 -0.64 -5.53 -9.80
CA ILE A 26 -1.70 -5.80 -8.82
C ILE A 26 -1.22 -6.83 -7.79
N CYS A 27 -0.62 -7.92 -8.26
CA CYS A 27 -0.11 -8.97 -7.39
C CYS A 27 1.02 -8.45 -6.50
N GLU A 28 1.95 -7.67 -7.05
CA GLU A 28 3.04 -7.06 -6.30
C GLU A 28 2.54 -6.12 -5.20
N LEU A 29 1.61 -5.23 -5.53
CA LEU A 29 1.03 -4.28 -4.57
C LEU A 29 0.23 -5.00 -3.48
N CYS A 30 -0.50 -6.07 -3.81
CA CYS A 30 -1.13 -6.91 -2.81
C CYS A 30 -0.08 -7.51 -1.86
N GLN A 31 0.94 -8.19 -2.41
CA GLN A 31 1.95 -8.86 -1.60
C GLN A 31 2.72 -7.87 -0.73
N HIS A 32 3.08 -6.71 -1.29
CA HIS A 32 3.71 -5.61 -0.57
C HIS A 32 2.85 -5.15 0.60
N THR A 33 1.58 -4.82 0.36
CA THR A 33 0.64 -4.39 1.40
C THR A 33 0.56 -5.38 2.56
N GLN A 34 0.39 -6.68 2.24
CA GLN A 34 0.27 -7.70 3.27
C GLN A 34 1.57 -7.88 4.07
N LYS A 35 2.74 -7.85 3.40
CA LYS A 35 4.06 -7.93 4.06
C LYS A 35 4.30 -6.72 4.96
N THR A 36 4.02 -5.51 4.49
CA THR A 36 4.20 -4.27 5.24
C THR A 36 3.35 -4.28 6.52
N VAL A 37 2.08 -4.66 6.41
CA VAL A 37 1.19 -4.75 7.58
C VAL A 37 1.60 -5.86 8.54
N TYR A 38 2.01 -7.03 8.04
CA TYR A 38 2.48 -8.12 8.89
C TYR A 38 3.79 -7.77 9.62
N GLY A 39 4.72 -7.11 8.91
CA GLY A 39 5.96 -6.59 9.47
C GLY A 39 5.73 -5.50 10.51
N HIS A 40 4.76 -4.61 10.30
CA HIS A 40 4.36 -3.59 11.27
C HIS A 40 3.92 -4.20 12.61
N PHE A 41 3.33 -5.40 12.60
CA PHE A 41 2.95 -6.12 13.81
C PHE A 41 4.06 -7.03 14.38
N GLY A 42 5.29 -6.98 13.85
CA GLY A 42 6.37 -7.87 14.26
C GLY A 42 6.03 -9.35 14.05
N GLY A 43 5.22 -9.67 13.03
CA GLY A 43 4.82 -11.03 12.70
C GLY A 43 3.73 -11.63 13.60
N ARG A 44 3.14 -10.86 14.53
CA ARG A 44 2.04 -11.32 15.37
C ARG A 44 0.87 -10.35 15.32
N VAL A 45 -0.18 -10.73 14.59
CA VAL A 45 -1.37 -9.90 14.48
C VAL A 45 -2.17 -9.90 15.78
N PRO A 46 -2.45 -8.73 16.40
CA PRO A 46 -3.07 -8.66 17.72
C PRO A 46 -4.58 -8.92 17.71
N SER A 47 -5.30 -8.38 16.73
CA SER A 47 -6.74 -8.62 16.58
C SER A 47 -7.23 -8.27 15.17
N LYS A 48 -8.39 -8.82 14.80
CA LYS A 48 -9.06 -8.54 13.51
C LYS A 48 -9.34 -7.05 13.30
N ARG A 49 -9.76 -6.34 14.35
CA ARG A 49 -10.08 -4.90 14.26
C ARG A 49 -8.83 -4.05 14.02
N VAL A 50 -7.74 -4.35 14.72
CA VAL A 50 -6.47 -3.63 14.57
C VAL A 50 -5.87 -3.92 13.18
N LEU A 51 -5.90 -5.18 12.75
CA LEU A 51 -5.49 -5.57 11.39
C LEU A 51 -6.27 -4.80 10.32
N HIS A 52 -7.60 -4.74 10.46
CA HIS A 52 -8.45 -4.02 9.51
C HIS A 52 -8.08 -2.53 9.43
N LYS A 53 -7.87 -1.88 10.58
CA LYS A 53 -7.45 -0.47 10.62
C LYS A 53 -6.10 -0.26 9.93
N GLN A 54 -5.14 -1.14 10.17
CA GLN A 54 -3.81 -1.06 9.58
C GLN A 54 -3.82 -1.31 8.07
N LEU A 55 -4.57 -2.30 7.59
CA LEU A 55 -4.76 -2.54 6.15
C LEU A 55 -5.43 -1.34 5.47
N LYS A 56 -6.47 -0.76 6.07
CA LYS A 56 -7.10 0.45 5.51
C LYS A 56 -6.14 1.63 5.46
N HIS A 57 -5.27 1.76 6.45
CA HIS A 57 -4.23 2.79 6.46
C HIS A 57 -3.24 2.56 5.31
N GLU A 58 -2.72 1.35 5.16
CA GLU A 58 -1.75 1.02 4.12
C GLU A 58 -2.35 1.14 2.71
N CYS A 59 -3.58 0.65 2.49
CA CYS A 59 -4.28 0.81 1.22
C CYS A 59 -4.42 2.28 0.78
N ARG A 60 -4.58 3.22 1.73
CA ARG A 60 -4.75 4.66 1.40
C ARG A 60 -3.46 5.30 0.88
N ARG A 61 -2.30 4.71 1.15
CA ARG A 61 -0.98 5.20 0.73
C ARG A 61 -0.63 4.77 -0.70
N LEU A 62 -1.44 3.91 -1.32
CA LEU A 62 -1.22 3.37 -2.66
C LEU A 62 -2.21 3.99 -3.65
N PRO A 63 -1.97 5.19 -4.23
CA PRO A 63 -2.98 5.91 -5.01
C PRO A 63 -3.56 5.07 -6.15
N LYS A 64 -2.71 4.36 -6.91
CA LYS A 64 -3.08 3.47 -8.01
C LYS A 64 -3.91 2.25 -7.56
N TYR A 65 -3.63 1.71 -6.38
CA TYR A 65 -4.23 0.46 -5.89
C TYR A 65 -5.32 0.67 -4.82
N LYS A 66 -5.48 1.90 -4.31
CA LYS A 66 -6.28 2.25 -3.14
C LYS A 66 -7.72 1.73 -3.21
N ARG A 67 -8.43 2.02 -4.30
CA ARG A 67 -9.84 1.61 -4.46
C ARG A 67 -9.96 0.09 -4.44
N ARG A 68 -9.13 -0.60 -5.22
CA ARG A 68 -9.11 -2.06 -5.32
C ARG A 68 -8.74 -2.71 -3.98
N CYS A 69 -7.67 -2.25 -3.34
CA CYS A 69 -7.21 -2.71 -2.03
C CYS A 69 -8.33 -2.65 -0.97
N LEU A 70 -9.03 -1.52 -0.88
CA LEU A 70 -10.14 -1.36 0.07
C LEU A 70 -11.32 -2.29 -0.24
N MET A 71 -11.68 -2.45 -1.52
CA MET A 71 -12.75 -3.36 -1.95
C MET A 71 -12.44 -4.83 -1.66
N ILE A 72 -11.16 -5.22 -1.68
CA ILE A 72 -10.74 -6.57 -1.33
C ILE A 72 -10.68 -6.77 0.19
N VAL A 73 -10.12 -5.82 0.94
CA VAL A 73 -9.91 -5.96 2.39
C VAL A 73 -11.21 -6.08 3.17
N GLU A 74 -12.21 -5.24 2.86
CA GLU A 74 -13.43 -5.10 3.66
C GLU A 74 -14.26 -6.41 3.76
N PRO A 75 -14.59 -7.11 2.66
CA PRO A 75 -15.29 -8.39 2.74
C PRO A 75 -14.39 -9.56 3.17
N ASN A 76 -13.08 -9.51 2.91
CA ASN A 76 -12.18 -10.64 3.13
C ASN A 76 -11.40 -10.59 4.46
N ILE A 77 -11.64 -9.60 5.32
CA ILE A 77 -10.89 -9.40 6.56
C ILE A 77 -10.88 -10.63 7.49
N GLY A 78 -11.91 -11.49 7.41
CA GLY A 78 -11.95 -12.75 8.15
C GLY A 78 -10.85 -13.73 7.72
N ILE A 79 -10.73 -13.95 6.41
CA ILE A 79 -9.73 -14.85 5.82
C ILE A 79 -8.33 -14.25 5.97
N ILE A 80 -8.19 -12.94 5.74
CA ILE A 80 -6.92 -12.23 5.91
C ILE A 80 -6.40 -12.37 7.35
N PHE A 81 -7.26 -12.18 8.35
CA PHE A 81 -6.89 -12.38 9.75
C PHE A 81 -6.49 -13.83 10.05
N ALA A 82 -7.25 -14.81 9.56
CA ALA A 82 -6.96 -16.22 9.80
C ALA A 82 -5.60 -16.64 9.21
N GLU A 83 -5.29 -16.18 7.99
CA GLU A 83 -4.02 -16.51 7.32
C GLU A 83 -2.84 -15.78 7.97
N MET A 84 -2.99 -14.51 8.38
CA MET A 84 -1.92 -13.75 9.04
C MET A 84 -1.70 -14.13 10.50
N ALA A 85 -2.72 -14.64 11.18
CA ALA A 85 -2.56 -15.15 12.54
C ALA A 85 -1.80 -16.50 12.58
N ASN A 86 -1.66 -17.17 11.43
CA ASN A 86 -0.88 -18.38 11.29
C ASN A 86 0.62 -18.08 11.31
N SER A 87 1.41 -18.89 12.03
CA SER A 87 2.88 -18.77 12.09
C SER A 87 3.57 -19.02 10.74
N SER A 88 2.88 -19.65 9.80
CA SER A 88 3.38 -19.95 8.45
C SER A 88 2.90 -18.97 7.38
N PHE A 89 2.60 -17.73 7.77
CA PHE A 89 2.06 -16.69 6.88
C PHE A 89 2.93 -16.48 5.63
N LYS A 90 2.29 -16.52 4.45
CA LYS A 90 2.89 -16.20 3.15
C LYS A 90 2.00 -15.22 2.41
N SER A 91 2.53 -14.04 2.11
CA SER A 91 1.80 -12.98 1.40
C SER A 91 1.33 -13.41 0.01
N SER A 92 2.14 -14.19 -0.73
CA SER A 92 1.79 -14.69 -2.05
C SER A 92 0.55 -15.59 -2.02
N LYS A 93 0.50 -16.53 -1.07
CA LYS A 93 -0.64 -17.44 -0.87
C LYS A 93 -1.91 -16.67 -0.50
N LEU A 94 -1.80 -15.69 0.39
CA LEU A 94 -2.95 -14.85 0.74
C LEU A 94 -3.44 -14.04 -0.48
N CYS A 95 -2.53 -13.44 -1.25
CA CYS A 95 -2.92 -12.67 -2.44
C CYS A 95 -3.48 -13.54 -3.57
N GLU A 96 -3.08 -14.81 -3.68
CA GLU A 96 -3.72 -15.79 -4.56
C GLU A 96 -5.15 -16.09 -4.09
N GLN A 97 -5.36 -16.31 -2.79
CA GLN A 97 -6.71 -16.51 -2.21
C GLN A 97 -7.63 -15.31 -2.43
N LEU A 98 -7.08 -14.10 -2.37
CA LEU A 98 -7.78 -12.84 -2.65
C LEU A 98 -7.99 -12.59 -4.16
N LYS A 99 -7.50 -13.48 -5.03
CA LYS A 99 -7.55 -13.35 -6.50
C LYS A 99 -6.84 -12.12 -7.05
N GLU A 100 -5.85 -11.61 -6.31
CA GLU A 100 -4.98 -10.52 -6.75
C GLU A 100 -3.72 -11.05 -7.44
N CYS A 101 -3.32 -12.29 -7.15
CA CYS A 101 -2.26 -12.99 -7.85
C CYS A 101 -2.79 -14.18 -8.65
N GLY A 102 -2.22 -14.38 -9.85
CA GLY A 102 -2.38 -15.61 -10.62
C GLY A 102 -1.47 -16.73 -10.12
N LYS A 103 -1.80 -17.99 -10.45
CA LYS A 103 -1.05 -19.19 -10.03
C LYS A 103 0.42 -19.22 -10.49
N ASN A 104 0.75 -18.43 -11.52
CA ASN A 104 2.06 -18.39 -12.16
C ASN A 104 2.91 -17.19 -11.71
N GLN A 105 2.36 -16.29 -10.90
CA GLN A 105 3.08 -15.10 -10.44
C GLN A 105 3.93 -15.45 -9.21
N SER A 106 5.22 -15.16 -9.29
CA SER A 106 6.19 -15.56 -8.27
C SER A 106 6.06 -14.71 -7.00
N PRO A 107 6.43 -15.24 -5.82
CA PRO A 107 6.54 -14.45 -4.60
C PRO A 107 7.54 -13.31 -4.79
N ILE A 108 7.26 -12.11 -4.25
CA ILE A 108 8.26 -11.03 -4.21
C ILE A 108 9.47 -11.54 -3.43
N VAL A 109 10.59 -11.77 -4.13
CA VAL A 109 11.90 -11.98 -3.53
C VAL A 109 12.43 -10.59 -3.17
N THR A 110 12.82 -10.38 -1.91
CA THR A 110 13.27 -9.08 -1.37
C THR A 110 14.65 -8.65 -1.90
N THR A 111 14.88 -8.71 -3.22
CA THR A 111 16.15 -8.37 -3.88
C THR A 111 15.99 -7.42 -5.05
N LEU A 112 14.89 -6.66 -5.11
CA LEU A 112 14.74 -5.54 -6.04
C LEU A 112 14.68 -4.23 -5.24
N GLY A 113 15.64 -3.36 -5.56
CA GLY A 113 15.96 -2.15 -4.83
C GLY A 113 14.77 -1.21 -4.66
N ALA A 114 14.91 -0.38 -3.63
CA ALA A 114 14.03 0.73 -3.30
C ALA A 114 14.06 1.88 -4.35
N ASP A 115 14.46 1.61 -5.59
CA ASP A 115 14.93 2.64 -6.51
C ASP A 115 13.96 3.00 -7.64
N ASP A 116 12.90 2.22 -7.89
CA ASP A 116 11.87 2.59 -8.91
C ASP A 116 10.52 3.04 -8.31
N PHE A 117 10.25 2.77 -7.02
CA PHE A 117 9.01 3.25 -6.39
C PHE A 117 9.11 4.70 -5.87
N ASN A 118 10.30 5.31 -5.94
CA ASN A 118 10.56 6.65 -5.40
C ASN A 118 10.40 7.80 -6.43
N ARG A 119 10.02 7.52 -7.69
CA ARG A 119 10.02 8.54 -8.77
C ARG A 119 8.68 9.20 -9.07
N THR A 120 7.64 9.02 -8.24
CA THR A 120 6.35 9.71 -8.45
C THR A 120 5.76 10.35 -7.19
N PHE A 121 6.60 10.62 -6.18
CA PHE A 121 6.21 11.40 -5.00
C PHE A 121 7.22 12.54 -4.75
N GLU A 122 7.45 13.37 -5.76
CA GLU A 122 7.96 14.73 -5.55
C GLU A 122 7.02 15.71 -6.25
N GLU A 123 6.04 16.21 -5.51
CA GLU A 123 5.60 17.62 -5.51
C GLU A 123 4.38 17.76 -4.59
N SER A 124 4.64 18.03 -3.31
CA SER A 124 3.91 19.03 -2.51
C SER A 124 4.38 18.99 -1.07
N GLU A 125 5.63 19.39 -0.83
CA GLU A 125 6.06 19.83 0.49
C GLU A 125 6.75 21.19 0.36
N MET A 126 5.93 22.24 0.38
CA MET A 126 6.34 23.59 0.69
C MET A 126 5.42 24.10 1.80
N ASP A 127 5.82 23.92 3.06
CA ASP A 127 6.05 25.07 3.92
C ASP A 127 6.95 24.74 5.11
N ARG A 128 7.80 25.71 5.43
CA ARG A 128 8.93 25.68 6.36
C ARG A 128 8.46 25.77 7.81
N GLY A 129 9.28 25.21 8.71
CA GLY A 129 9.20 25.47 10.14
C GLY A 129 10.26 24.75 10.96
N VAL A 130 11.54 24.85 10.56
CA VAL A 130 12.68 24.43 11.40
C VAL A 130 12.90 25.48 12.48
N GLN A 131 12.84 25.09 13.75
CA GLN A 131 13.55 25.79 14.81
C GLN A 131 14.43 24.79 15.55
N SER A 132 15.73 25.10 15.51
CA SER A 132 16.84 24.25 15.89
C SER A 132 16.85 23.87 17.37
N ILE A 133 17.36 22.66 17.59
CA ILE A 133 17.82 22.12 18.86
C ILE A 133 19.09 22.87 19.25
N ASP A 134 19.16 23.38 20.48
CA ASP A 134 20.44 23.59 21.16
C ASP A 134 20.43 22.78 22.46
N LEU A 135 21.44 21.92 22.55
CA LEU A 135 21.70 20.91 23.54
C LEU A 135 22.72 21.48 24.54
N ILE A 136 22.34 21.75 25.79
CA ILE A 136 23.32 21.93 26.89
C ILE A 136 22.79 21.31 28.18
N THR A 137 23.37 20.17 28.55
CA THR A 137 23.38 19.61 29.92
C THR A 137 24.25 20.47 30.83
N PRO A 138 23.95 20.58 32.12
CA PRO A 138 24.99 20.18 33.08
C PRO A 138 24.47 19.35 34.26
N LEU A 139 25.20 18.25 34.48
CA LEU A 139 25.73 17.77 35.76
C LEU A 139 24.85 17.79 37.02
N LEU A 140 24.49 16.57 37.41
CA LEU A 140 24.31 16.10 38.78
C LEU A 140 25.48 16.55 39.69
N GLN A 141 25.17 17.24 40.78
CA GLN A 141 25.98 17.22 42.00
C GLN A 141 25.07 16.93 43.20
N THR A 142 25.59 16.07 44.07
CA THR A 142 25.10 15.60 45.37
C THR A 142 24.61 16.69 46.30
#